data_AF-A0A2N2SUH9-F1
#
_entry.id   AF-A0A2N2SUH9-F1
#
_cell.length_a   1.000
_cell.length_b   1.000
_cell.length_c   1.000
_cell.angle_alpha   90.00
_cell.angle_beta   90.00
_cell.angle_gamma   90.00
#
_symmetry.space_group_name_H-M   'P 1'
#
loop_
_entity.id
_entity.type
_entity.pdbx_description
1 polymer ?
#
loop_
_entity_poly.entity_id
_entity_poly.type
_entity_poly.pdbx_seq_one_letter_code
_entity_poly.pdbx_strand_id
1 'polypeptide(L)'
;MQESNDPPLTAPPDPRSWHQREVHELTAEHAVDPEHGLHAAEVEQRLELHGPNELPSKAQRGPLAILAAQFTDFMVLVLLAAAVVSGLIGDLIDTVAILVIVVLNAVIGFMQSWRADRALAAL
;
A
#
# COMPACT_ATOMS: atom_id res chain seq x y z
N MET A 1 -20.18 16.39 37.74
CA MET A 1 -19.64 15.25 36.97
C MET A 1 -20.43 15.25 35.67
N GLN A 2 -19.92 15.93 34.64
CA GLN A 2 -20.58 16.05 33.34
C GLN A 2 -20.16 14.80 32.55
N GLU A 3 -21.09 13.89 32.32
CA GLU A 3 -20.88 12.68 31.51
C GLU A 3 -20.41 13.08 30.11
N SER A 4 -19.20 12.66 29.75
CA SER A 4 -18.65 12.73 28.40
C SER A 4 -19.50 11.84 27.50
N ASN A 5 -20.44 12.44 26.78
CA ASN A 5 -21.32 11.76 25.85
C ASN A 5 -20.57 11.50 24.54
N ASP A 6 -19.57 10.63 24.58
CA ASP A 6 -18.96 10.07 23.37
C ASP A 6 -20.01 9.16 22.71
N PRO A 7 -20.39 9.39 21.44
CA PRO A 7 -21.24 8.44 20.73
C PRO A 7 -20.50 7.09 20.62
N PRO A 8 -21.17 5.95 20.87
CA PRO A 8 -20.54 4.64 20.77
C PRO A 8 -20.10 4.40 19.32
N LEU A 9 -18.79 4.25 19.09
CA LEU A 9 -18.17 3.97 17.78
C LEU A 9 -18.58 2.62 17.17
N THR A 10 -19.67 2.00 17.62
CA THR A 10 -20.10 0.64 17.24
C THR A 10 -21.62 0.48 17.26
N ALA A 11 -22.37 1.34 16.55
CA ALA A 11 -23.70 0.93 16.09
C ALA A 11 -23.53 -0.18 15.03
N PRO A 12 -24.30 -1.28 15.06
CA PRO A 12 -24.22 -2.31 14.03
C PRO A 12 -24.50 -1.65 12.66
N PRO A 13 -23.72 -1.97 11.62
CA PRO A 13 -23.89 -1.34 10.31
C PRO A 13 -25.32 -1.56 9.81
N ASP A 14 -26.01 -0.48 9.41
CA ASP A 14 -27.27 -0.58 8.67
C ASP A 14 -27.03 -1.52 7.48
N PRO A 15 -27.85 -2.57 7.27
CA PRO A 15 -27.68 -3.48 6.15
C PRO A 15 -27.73 -2.76 4.78
N ARG A 16 -28.26 -1.54 4.72
CA ARG A 16 -28.24 -0.70 3.51
C ARG A 16 -26.90 0.01 3.39
N SER A 17 -26.26 -0.19 2.25
CA SER A 17 -25.03 0.55 1.90
C SER A 17 -25.29 2.06 1.83
N TRP A 18 -24.29 2.88 2.15
CA TRP A 18 -24.39 4.35 2.16
C TRP A 18 -24.98 4.94 0.87
N HIS A 19 -24.70 4.35 -0.29
CA HIS A 19 -25.20 4.79 -1.60
C HIS A 19 -26.70 4.52 -1.84
N GLN A 20 -27.35 3.79 -0.92
CA GLN A 20 -28.78 3.44 -0.98
C GLN A 20 -29.61 4.25 0.03
N ARG A 21 -28.96 5.13 0.79
CA ARG A 21 -29.59 5.92 1.84
C ARG A 21 -29.95 7.31 1.31
N GLU A 22 -31.03 7.84 1.84
CA GLU A 22 -31.54 9.15 1.44
C GLU A 22 -30.63 10.28 1.95
N VAL A 23 -30.55 11.38 1.19
CA VAL A 23 -29.66 12.51 1.51
C VAL A 23 -29.95 13.10 2.90
N HIS A 24 -31.22 13.17 3.29
CA HIS A 24 -31.63 13.69 4.60
C HIS A 24 -31.16 12.79 5.76
N GLU A 25 -31.09 11.47 5.56
CA GLU A 25 -30.58 10.54 6.58
C GLU A 25 -29.06 10.71 6.77
N LEU A 26 -28.32 10.83 5.67
CA LEU A 26 -26.87 10.99 5.68
C LEU A 26 -26.43 12.34 6.23
N THR A 27 -27.16 13.41 5.89
CA THR A 27 -26.87 14.76 6.40
C THR A 27 -27.14 14.89 7.89
N ALA A 28 -28.18 14.22 8.40
CA ALA A 28 -28.45 14.13 9.83
C ALA A 28 -27.38 13.31 10.57
N GLU A 29 -26.96 12.16 10.03
CA GLU A 29 -25.92 11.32 10.64
C GLU A 29 -24.56 12.02 10.68
N HIS A 30 -24.17 12.68 9.60
CA HIS A 30 -22.89 13.39 9.50
C HIS A 30 -22.97 14.84 10.01
N ALA A 31 -24.09 15.25 10.59
CA ALA A 31 -24.36 16.58 11.13
C ALA A 31 -23.89 17.71 10.18
N VAL A 32 -24.21 17.59 8.89
CA VAL A 32 -23.80 18.56 7.87
C VAL A 32 -25.01 19.26 7.27
N ASP A 33 -24.90 20.57 7.08
CA ASP A 33 -25.87 21.33 6.32
C ASP A 33 -25.55 21.16 4.81
N PRO A 34 -26.47 20.64 3.98
CA PRO A 34 -26.23 20.48 2.56
C PRO A 34 -26.12 21.80 1.78
N GLU A 35 -26.66 22.90 2.29
CA GLU A 35 -26.57 24.22 1.65
C GLU A 35 -25.32 24.99 2.09
N HIS A 36 -24.89 24.85 3.35
CA HIS A 36 -23.80 25.64 3.93
C HIS A 36 -22.52 24.84 4.23
N GLY A 37 -22.57 23.51 4.17
CA GLY A 37 -21.45 22.63 4.47
C GLY A 37 -21.17 22.47 5.98
N LEU A 38 -19.92 22.09 6.30
CA LEU A 38 -19.45 21.95 7.69
C LEU A 38 -18.92 23.29 8.23
N HIS A 39 -19.11 23.52 9.53
CA HIS A 39 -18.51 24.65 10.22
C HIS A 39 -16.99 24.45 10.39
N ALA A 40 -16.21 25.54 10.33
CA ALA A 40 -14.74 25.46 10.40
C ALA A 40 -14.20 24.72 11.63
N ALA A 41 -14.82 24.91 12.80
CA ALA A 41 -14.47 24.20 14.03
C ALA A 41 -14.67 22.67 13.95
N GLU A 42 -15.73 22.24 13.24
CA GLU A 42 -16.04 20.84 13.02
C GLU A 42 -15.06 20.21 12.02
N VAL A 43 -14.62 20.98 11.02
CA VAL A 43 -13.60 20.55 10.05
C VAL A 43 -12.27 20.27 10.76
N GLU A 44 -11.84 21.17 11.65
CA GLU A 44 -10.59 21.00 12.41
C GLU A 44 -10.67 19.78 13.33
N GLN A 45 -11.77 19.61 14.07
CA GLN A 45 -11.99 18.44 14.92
C GLN A 45 -11.98 17.13 14.12
N ARG A 46 -12.63 17.09 12.95
CA ARG A 46 -12.64 15.91 12.07
C ARG A 46 -11.26 15.63 11.47
N LEU A 47 -10.49 16.66 11.16
CA LEU A 47 -9.12 16.51 10.67
C LEU A 47 -8.20 15.90 11.74
N GLU A 48 -8.38 16.26 13.01
CA GLU A 48 -7.64 15.64 14.12
C GLU A 48 -8.03 14.17 14.34
N LEU A 49 -9.32 13.84 14.21
CA LEU A 49 -9.85 12.49 14.40
C LEU A 49 -9.53 11.53 13.26
N HIS A 50 -9.69 11.98 12.01
CA HIS A 50 -9.56 11.14 10.82
C HIS A 50 -8.21 11.29 10.12
N GLY A 51 -7.47 12.34 10.43
CA GLY A 51 -6.28 12.72 9.68
C GLY A 51 -6.62 13.34 8.32
N PRO A 52 -5.59 13.82 7.60
CA PRO A 52 -5.76 14.29 6.24
C PRO A 52 -6.24 13.16 5.33
N ASN A 53 -7.16 13.47 4.42
CA ASN A 53 -7.63 12.53 3.39
C ASN A 53 -6.57 12.38 2.28
N GLU A 54 -5.39 11.93 2.67
CA GLU A 54 -4.25 11.69 1.79
C GLU A 54 -3.87 10.21 1.85
N LEU A 55 -3.58 9.63 0.69
CA LEU A 55 -3.08 8.26 0.64
C LEU A 55 -1.69 8.24 1.28
N PRO A 56 -1.41 7.31 2.20
CA PRO A 56 -0.09 7.20 2.80
C PRO A 56 0.93 6.96 1.70
N SER A 57 1.83 7.92 1.50
CA SER A 57 2.95 7.78 0.57
C SER A 57 3.78 6.60 1.06
N LYS A 58 3.75 5.47 0.32
CA LYS A 58 4.68 4.37 0.58
C LYS A 58 6.08 4.97 0.43
N ALA A 59 6.87 4.94 1.50
CA ALA A 59 8.26 5.33 1.46
C ALA A 59 8.90 4.65 0.24
N GLN A 60 9.37 5.46 -0.72
CA GLN A 60 9.97 4.96 -1.95
C GLN A 60 11.10 4.01 -1.54
N ARG A 61 10.96 2.73 -1.85
CA ARG A 61 12.04 1.77 -1.59
C ARG A 61 13.20 2.18 -2.48
N GLY A 62 14.31 2.59 -1.87
CA GLY A 62 15.49 2.97 -2.64
C GLY A 62 15.96 1.84 -3.56
N PRO A 63 16.68 2.14 -4.66
CA PRO A 63 17.11 1.14 -5.64
C PRO A 63 17.91 0.00 -5.01
N LEU A 64 18.73 0.29 -3.99
CA LEU A 64 19.46 -0.73 -3.22
C LEU A 64 18.54 -1.63 -2.40
N ALA A 65 17.44 -1.11 -1.83
CA ALA A 65 16.48 -1.90 -1.06
C ALA A 65 15.68 -2.85 -1.96
N ILE A 66 15.32 -2.40 -3.17
CA ILE A 66 14.66 -3.23 -4.18
C ILE A 66 15.59 -4.36 -4.65
N LEU A 67 16.86 -4.04 -4.89
CA LEU A 67 17.86 -5.03 -5.26
C LEU A 67 18.10 -6.04 -4.13
N ALA A 68 18.24 -5.58 -2.88
CA ALA A 68 18.40 -6.44 -1.72
C ALA A 68 17.19 -7.38 -1.51
N ALA A 69 15.98 -6.91 -1.80
CA ALA A 69 14.78 -7.72 -1.71
C ALA A 69 14.79 -8.93 -2.67
N GLN A 70 15.45 -8.81 -3.84
CA GLN A 70 15.60 -9.94 -4.76
C GLN A 70 16.49 -11.04 -4.18
N PHE A 71 17.49 -10.71 -3.37
CA PHE A 71 18.34 -11.71 -2.72
C PHE A 71 17.68 -12.41 -1.53
N THR A 72 16.58 -11.86 -1.00
CA THR A 72 15.75 -12.51 0.02
C THR A 72 14.64 -13.38 -0.55
N ASP A 73 14.44 -13.35 -1.87
CA ASP A 73 13.44 -14.19 -2.53
C ASP A 73 13.88 -15.66 -2.52
N PHE A 74 12.99 -16.53 -2.07
CA PHE A 74 13.29 -17.96 -1.94
C PHE A 74 13.70 -18.60 -3.27
N MET A 75 13.04 -18.22 -4.38
CA MET A 75 13.35 -18.75 -5.70
C MET A 75 14.74 -18.30 -6.17
N VAL A 76 15.10 -17.04 -5.92
CA VAL A 76 16.43 -16.49 -6.24
C VAL A 76 17.51 -17.20 -5.43
N LEU A 77 17.27 -17.45 -4.15
CA LEU A 77 18.21 -18.21 -3.31
C LEU A 77 18.46 -19.62 -3.83
N VAL A 78 17.40 -20.31 -4.29
CA VAL A 78 17.53 -21.64 -4.90
C VAL A 78 18.36 -21.58 -6.19
N LEU A 79 18.13 -20.59 -7.05
CA LEU A 79 18.93 -20.39 -8.27
C LEU A 79 20.39 -20.07 -7.95
N LEU A 80 20.64 -19.25 -6.93
CA LEU A 80 21.99 -18.93 -6.50
C LEU A 80 22.72 -20.18 -5.99
N ALA A 81 22.03 -21.02 -5.22
CA ALA A 81 22.58 -22.31 -4.76
C ALA A 81 22.87 -23.24 -5.95
N ALA A 82 21.98 -23.32 -6.93
CA ALA A 82 22.20 -24.09 -8.15
C ALA A 82 23.40 -23.59 -8.96
N ALA A 83 23.56 -22.26 -9.09
CA ALA A 83 24.72 -21.65 -9.74
C ALA A 83 26.04 -21.99 -9.02
N VAL A 84 26.04 -21.98 -7.68
CA VAL A 84 27.22 -22.40 -6.90
C VAL A 84 27.54 -23.87 -7.13
N VAL A 85 26.55 -24.76 -7.07
CA VAL A 85 26.75 -26.20 -7.31
C VAL A 85 27.27 -26.47 -8.72
N SER A 86 26.68 -25.83 -9.74
CA SER A 86 27.11 -25.93 -11.13
C SER A 86 28.56 -25.43 -11.32
N GLY A 87 28.90 -24.31 -10.68
CA GLY A 87 30.25 -23.75 -10.73
C GLY A 87 31.30 -24.64 -10.08
N LEU A 88 30.93 -25.32 -8.98
CA LEU A 88 31.80 -26.31 -8.32
C LEU A 88 32.01 -27.57 -9.17
N ILE A 89 31.01 -27.98 -9.96
CA ILE A 89 31.10 -29.08 -10.92
C ILE A 89 31.99 -28.70 -12.13
N GLY A 90 32.22 -27.39 -12.34
CA GLY A 90 33.02 -26.88 -13.46
C GLY A 90 32.23 -26.66 -14.74
N ASP A 91 30.89 -26.75 -14.69
CA ASP A 91 30.04 -26.43 -15.83
C ASP A 91 29.83 -24.92 -15.93
N LEU A 92 30.75 -24.29 -16.66
CA LEU A 92 30.71 -22.85 -16.93
C LEU A 92 29.48 -22.43 -17.74
N ILE A 93 28.96 -23.28 -18.63
CA ILE A 93 27.82 -22.91 -19.48
C ILE A 93 26.56 -22.80 -18.62
N ASP A 94 26.29 -23.82 -17.81
CA ASP A 94 25.14 -23.83 -16.92
C ASP A 94 25.22 -22.73 -15.85
N THR A 95 26.41 -22.54 -15.25
CA THR A 95 26.64 -21.49 -14.26
C THR A 95 26.33 -20.10 -14.84
N VAL A 96 26.85 -19.81 -16.05
CA VAL A 96 26.62 -18.52 -16.72
C VAL A 96 25.16 -18.36 -17.10
N ALA A 97 24.50 -19.42 -17.59
CA ALA A 97 23.08 -19.38 -17.94
C ALA A 97 22.21 -19.01 -16.72
N ILE A 98 22.45 -19.64 -15.56
CA ILE A 98 21.72 -19.34 -14.33
C ILE A 98 21.97 -17.90 -13.87
N LEU A 99 23.22 -17.43 -13.91
CA LEU A 99 23.58 -16.06 -13.57
C LEU A 99 22.84 -15.03 -14.45
N VAL A 100 22.76 -15.28 -15.76
CA VAL A 100 22.02 -14.43 -16.69
C VAL A 100 20.54 -14.38 -16.32
N ILE A 101 19.92 -15.51 -15.99
CA ILE A 101 18.51 -15.56 -15.56
C ILE A 101 18.28 -14.74 -14.30
N VAL A 102 19.16 -14.88 -13.29
CA VAL A 102 19.06 -14.12 -12.03
C VAL A 102 19.17 -12.61 -12.29
N VAL A 103 20.13 -12.19 -13.11
CA VAL A 103 20.29 -10.78 -13.49
C VAL A 103 19.06 -10.26 -14.24
N LEU A 104 18.53 -11.04 -15.19
CA LEU A 104 17.35 -10.67 -15.96
C LEU A 104 16.13 -10.49 -15.04
N ASN A 105 15.92 -11.43 -14.11
CA ASN A 105 14.85 -11.34 -13.11
C ASN A 105 15.01 -10.12 -12.21
N ALA A 106 16.23 -9.81 -11.77
CA ALA A 106 16.49 -8.62 -10.95
C ALA A 106 16.16 -7.32 -11.69
N VAL A 107 16.56 -7.21 -12.97
CA VAL A 107 16.27 -6.03 -13.81
C VAL A 107 14.77 -5.89 -14.06
N ILE A 108 14.09 -6.99 -14.41
CA ILE A 108 12.64 -6.99 -14.64
C ILE A 108 11.91 -6.60 -13.35
N GLY A 109 12.27 -7.20 -12.20
CA GLY A 109 11.67 -6.89 -10.91
C GLY A 109 11.89 -5.42 -10.51
N PHE A 110 13.08 -4.88 -10.75
CA PHE A 110 13.37 -3.46 -10.54
C PHE A 110 12.46 -2.57 -11.40
N MET A 111 12.37 -2.84 -12.70
CA MET A 111 11.52 -2.08 -13.63
C MET A 111 10.02 -2.18 -13.27
N GLN A 112 9.55 -3.34 -12.81
CA GLN A 112 8.18 -3.53 -12.35
C GLN A 112 7.88 -2.67 -11.12
N SER A 113 8.76 -2.67 -10.11
CA SER A 113 8.59 -1.85 -8.91
C SER A 113 8.59 -0.35 -9.23
N TRP A 114 9.51 0.09 -10.09
CA TRP A 114 9.62 1.49 -10.48
C TRP A 114 8.37 1.98 -11.23
N ARG A 115 7.79 1.14 -12.10
CA ARG A 115 6.53 1.45 -12.77
C ARG A 115 5.33 1.48 -11.81
N ALA A 116 5.28 0.56 -10.85
CA ALA A 116 4.20 0.50 -9.86
C ALA A 116 4.19 1.76 -8.98
N ASP A 117 5.36 2.20 -8.52
CA ASP A 117 5.50 3.44 -7.75
C ASP A 117 5.06 4.65 -8.58
N ARG A 118 5.42 4.69 -9.87
CA ARG A 118 5.02 5.79 -10.76
C ARG A 118 3.52 5.79 -11.09
N ALA A 119 2.88 4.63 -11.14
CA ALA A 119 1.43 4.54 -11.35
C ALA A 119 0.66 5.05 -10.12
N LEU A 120 1.15 4.77 -8.91
CA LEU A 120 0.56 5.31 -7.68
C LEU A 120 0.81 6.80 -7.52
N ALA A 121 1.97 7.31 -7.92
CA ALA A 121 2.27 8.75 -7.89
C ALA A 121 1.48 9.57 -8.94
N ALA A 122 0.83 8.91 -9.90
CA ALA A 122 0.02 9.56 -10.94
C ALA A 122 -1.47 9.64 -10.60
N LEU A 123 -1.88 9.09 -9.44
CA LEU A 123 -3.22 9.15 -8.86
C LEU A 123 -3.22 10.14 -7.70
#